data_AF-A0A4C1U8M2-F1
#
_entry.id   AF-A0A4C1U8M2-F1
#
_cell.length_a   1.000
_cell.length_b   1.000
_cell.length_c   1.000
_cell.angle_alpha   90.00
_cell.angle_beta   90.00
_cell.angle_gamma   90.00
#
_symmetry.space_group_name_H-M   'P 1'
#
loop_
_entity.id
_entity.type
_entity.pdbx_description
1 polymer ?
#
loop_
_entity_poly.entity_id
_entity_poly.type
_entity_poly.pdbx_seq_one_letter_code
_entity_poly.pdbx_strand_id
1 'polypeptide(L)'
;MNLALVVAKKKSLFDDRPAEIQELTYIIKGDLSSLNQQIARLGEMPRGRRSMHSHSSSVVLALQSRLASMSNQFKQVLEVRSENLKHQNSRREQFSRVAPVVKEVPTLLQQDDVTIDFGESTSLQTQQFAMRDDSDSYVQQRAETMHNIESTIVELGGIFQQLAHMVKEQDEAIGRIDANIQEAEMNVEAGHREILKYFQSVTGNRALMFKVFGVLIFFFIFFVVFMA
;
A
#
# COMPACT_ATOMS: atom_id res chain seq x y z
N MET A 1 -9.51 1.81 -8.41
CA MET A 1 -8.12 1.39 -8.71
C MET A 1 -7.85 1.24 -10.22
N ASN A 2 -8.75 0.66 -11.03
CA ASN A 2 -8.53 0.49 -12.48
C ASN A 2 -8.53 1.78 -13.33
N LEU A 3 -9.09 2.88 -12.83
CA LEU A 3 -9.15 4.14 -13.59
C LEU A 3 -7.79 4.87 -13.64
N ALA A 4 -7.02 4.85 -12.54
CA ALA A 4 -5.71 5.51 -12.47
C ALA A 4 -4.67 4.85 -13.38
N LEU A 5 -4.68 3.51 -13.48
CA LEU A 5 -3.79 2.75 -14.34
C LEU A 5 -4.06 3.00 -15.83
N VAL A 6 -5.33 3.16 -16.20
CA VAL A 6 -5.76 3.45 -17.58
C VAL A 6 -5.44 4.90 -17.97
N VAL A 7 -5.52 5.83 -17.03
CA VAL A 7 -5.13 7.24 -17.25
C VAL A 7 -3.61 7.36 -17.41
N ALA A 8 -2.82 6.65 -16.61
CA ALA A 8 -1.35 6.62 -16.75
C ALA A 8 -0.88 6.02 -18.10
N LYS A 9 -1.64 5.08 -18.68
CA LYS A 9 -1.31 4.49 -19.99
C LYS A 9 -1.77 5.30 -21.21
N LYS A 10 -2.68 6.27 -21.05
CA LYS A 10 -3.28 7.01 -22.18
C LYS A 10 -2.92 8.49 -22.26
N LYS A 11 -2.44 9.12 -21.19
CA LYS A 11 -2.02 10.53 -21.24
C LYS A 11 -0.54 10.66 -21.58
N SER A 12 -0.32 10.91 -22.87
CA SER A 12 0.66 11.85 -23.41
C SER A 12 2.10 11.76 -22.89
N LEU A 13 2.97 11.30 -23.77
CA LEU A 13 4.42 11.50 -23.76
C LEU A 13 4.86 12.97 -23.59
N PHE A 14 3.93 13.94 -23.71
CA PHE A 14 4.12 15.39 -23.71
C PHE A 14 3.37 16.12 -22.58
N ASP A 15 2.61 15.43 -21.71
CA ASP A 15 1.88 16.03 -20.57
C ASP A 15 2.38 15.41 -19.24
N ASP A 16 3.70 15.18 -19.15
CA ASP A 16 4.34 14.85 -17.87
C ASP A 16 4.40 16.17 -17.09
N ARG A 17 3.62 16.28 -16.01
CA ARG A 17 3.65 17.42 -15.09
C ARG A 17 4.63 17.08 -13.97
N PRO A 18 5.93 17.40 -14.12
CA PRO A 18 6.94 16.96 -13.17
C PRO A 18 6.69 17.50 -11.76
N ALA A 19 6.16 18.72 -11.64
CA ALA A 19 5.86 19.34 -10.36
C ALA A 19 4.76 18.61 -9.57
N GLU A 20 3.62 18.30 -10.21
CA GLU A 20 2.51 17.59 -9.56
C GLU A 20 2.92 16.19 -9.11
N ILE A 21 3.68 15.48 -9.96
CA ILE A 21 4.12 14.12 -9.62
C ILE A 21 5.18 14.16 -8.50
N GLN A 22 6.03 15.17 -8.47
CA GLN A 22 6.98 15.37 -7.37
C GLN A 22 6.26 15.67 -6.05
N GLU A 23 5.23 16.50 -6.06
CA GLU A 23 4.41 16.79 -4.88
C GLU A 23 3.73 15.52 -4.36
N LEU A 24 3.06 14.77 -5.24
CA LEU A 24 2.43 13.50 -4.89
C LEU A 24 3.45 12.48 -4.35
N THR A 25 4.65 12.44 -4.92
CA THR A 25 5.75 11.59 -4.45
C THR A 25 6.13 11.97 -3.02
N TYR A 26 6.24 13.26 -2.72
CA TYR A 26 6.58 13.76 -1.40
C TYR A 26 5.48 13.46 -0.35
N ILE A 27 4.21 13.64 -0.73
CA ILE A 27 3.06 13.33 0.15
C ILE A 27 3.04 11.83 0.46
N ILE A 28 3.11 10.97 -0.55
CA ILE A 28 3.08 9.51 -0.37
C ILE A 28 4.28 9.04 0.46
N LYS A 29 5.47 9.61 0.22
CA LYS A 29 6.67 9.35 1.03
C LYS A 29 6.43 9.71 2.51
N GLY A 30 5.87 10.89 2.77
CA GLY A 30 5.54 11.34 4.13
C GLY A 30 4.55 10.41 4.83
N ASP A 31 3.49 10.03 4.13
CA ASP A 31 2.45 9.13 4.65
C ASP A 31 3.00 7.74 4.95
N LEU A 32 3.80 7.15 4.04
CA LEU A 32 4.42 5.84 4.26
C LEU A 32 5.37 5.84 5.47
N SER A 33 6.16 6.90 5.62
CA SER A 33 7.05 7.07 6.77
C SER A 33 6.27 7.21 8.08
N SER A 34 5.20 8.02 8.07
CA SER A 34 4.30 8.19 9.21
C SER A 34 3.62 6.87 9.60
N LEU A 35 3.10 6.12 8.64
CA LEU A 35 2.49 4.80 8.86
C LEU A 35 3.51 3.82 9.46
N ASN A 36 4.74 3.80 8.93
CA ASN A 36 5.80 2.94 9.45
C ASN A 36 6.14 3.26 10.91
N GLN A 37 6.26 4.55 11.27
CA GLN A 37 6.49 4.97 12.65
C GLN A 37 5.33 4.62 13.58
N GLN A 38 4.09 4.81 13.12
CA GLN A 38 2.90 4.47 13.92
C GLN A 38 2.81 2.96 14.18
N ILE A 39 3.09 2.13 13.18
CA ILE A 39 3.14 0.67 13.31
C ILE A 39 4.25 0.25 14.28
N ALA A 40 5.43 0.87 14.20
CA ALA A 40 6.53 0.61 15.14
C ALA A 40 6.13 0.92 16.59
N ARG A 41 5.51 2.08 16.85
CA ARG A 41 5.00 2.46 18.18
C ARG A 41 3.93 1.48 18.69
N LEU A 42 3.07 0.99 17.80
CA LEU A 42 2.05 0.00 18.15
C LEU A 42 2.69 -1.34 18.55
N GLY A 43 3.81 -1.70 17.91
CA GLY A 43 4.62 -2.87 18.26
C GLY A 43 5.38 -2.74 19.59
N GLU A 44 5.76 -1.52 19.99
CA GLU A 44 6.45 -1.22 21.24
C GLU A 44 5.52 -1.13 22.46
N MET A 45 4.19 -1.11 22.25
CA MET A 45 3.23 -0.93 23.34
C MET A 45 3.40 -2.04 24.41
N PRO A 46 3.57 -1.67 25.71
CA PRO A 46 3.93 -2.63 26.74
C PRO A 46 2.88 -3.72 26.87
N ARG A 47 3.40 -4.93 26.66
CA ARG A 47 2.80 -6.25 26.69
C ARG A 47 1.99 -6.52 27.98
N GLY A 48 0.75 -6.05 28.04
CA GLY A 48 -0.21 -6.30 29.13
C GLY A 48 -1.22 -7.43 28.83
N ARG A 49 -1.43 -8.35 29.78
CA ARG A 49 -2.40 -9.49 29.83
C ARG A 49 -2.53 -10.36 28.56
N ARG A 50 -2.29 -11.67 28.71
CA ARG A 50 -2.14 -12.69 27.64
C ARG A 50 -3.20 -12.71 26.50
N SER A 51 -4.45 -12.34 26.76
CA SER A 51 -5.53 -12.37 25.75
C SER A 51 -5.53 -11.15 24.81
N MET A 52 -5.22 -9.94 25.29
CA MET A 52 -5.14 -8.74 24.44
C MET A 52 -3.89 -8.72 23.53
N HIS A 53 -2.88 -9.52 23.87
CA HIS A 53 -1.65 -9.63 23.09
C HIS A 53 -1.85 -10.20 21.69
N SER A 54 -2.67 -11.23 21.54
CA SER A 54 -2.83 -11.94 20.27
C SER A 54 -3.56 -11.09 19.24
N HIS A 55 -4.60 -10.39 19.66
CA HIS A 55 -5.33 -9.49 18.76
C HIS A 55 -4.45 -8.31 18.31
N SER A 56 -3.71 -7.68 19.24
CA SER A 56 -2.80 -6.58 18.91
C SER A 56 -1.70 -7.01 17.93
N SER A 57 -1.07 -8.16 18.15
CA SER A 57 -0.06 -8.69 17.22
C SER A 57 -0.65 -9.01 15.85
N SER A 58 -1.84 -9.59 15.80
CA SER A 58 -2.52 -9.89 14.52
C SER A 58 -2.84 -8.62 13.73
N VAL A 59 -3.26 -7.55 14.42
CA VAL A 59 -3.51 -6.25 13.80
C VAL A 59 -2.20 -5.63 13.29
N VAL A 60 -1.12 -5.68 14.08
CA VAL A 60 0.20 -5.19 13.65
C VAL A 60 0.68 -5.92 12.40
N LEU A 61 0.60 -7.26 12.34
CA LEU A 61 0.96 -8.05 11.16
C LEU A 61 0.14 -7.68 9.92
N ALA A 62 -1.17 -7.53 10.09
CA ALA A 62 -2.05 -7.13 8.99
C ALA A 62 -1.70 -5.73 8.46
N LEU A 63 -1.42 -4.78 9.35
CA LEU A 63 -1.00 -3.42 8.99
C LEU A 63 0.37 -3.41 8.31
N GLN A 64 1.33 -4.20 8.80
CA GLN A 64 2.65 -4.35 8.19
C GLN A 64 2.56 -4.94 6.77
N SER A 65 1.75 -5.98 6.58
CA SER A 65 1.54 -6.59 5.25
C SER A 65 0.92 -5.59 4.28
N ARG A 66 -0.06 -4.79 4.73
CA ARG A 66 -0.64 -3.70 3.92
C ARG A 66 0.39 -2.62 3.61
N LEU A 67 1.20 -2.19 4.58
CA LEU A 67 2.24 -1.19 4.38
C LEU A 67 3.30 -1.70 3.38
N ALA A 68 3.74 -2.95 3.51
CA ALA A 68 4.67 -3.58 2.57
C ALA A 68 4.09 -3.59 1.15
N SER A 69 2.81 -3.95 1.00
CA SER A 69 2.13 -3.95 -0.30
C SER A 69 2.04 -2.55 -0.91
N MET A 70 1.66 -1.55 -0.11
CA MET A 70 1.56 -0.15 -0.57
C MET A 70 2.93 0.42 -0.96
N SER A 71 3.97 0.17 -0.15
CA SER A 71 5.35 0.54 -0.45
C SER A 71 5.85 -0.13 -1.74
N ASN A 72 5.46 -1.38 -1.99
CA ASN A 72 5.85 -2.09 -3.21
C ASN A 72 5.15 -1.52 -4.45
N GLN A 73 3.85 -1.23 -4.36
CA GLN A 73 3.12 -0.56 -5.45
C GLN A 73 3.70 0.82 -5.76
N PHE A 74 4.03 1.60 -4.72
CA PHE A 74 4.65 2.90 -4.90
C PHE A 74 6.04 2.79 -5.55
N LYS A 75 6.87 1.83 -5.12
CA LYS A 75 8.15 1.53 -5.78
C LYS A 75 7.97 1.23 -7.26
N GLN A 76 7.00 0.39 -7.63
CA GLN A 76 6.73 0.06 -9.04
C GLN A 76 6.35 1.30 -9.86
N VAL A 77 5.55 2.21 -9.30
CA VAL A 77 5.20 3.48 -9.97
C VAL A 77 6.44 4.36 -10.18
N LEU A 78 7.32 4.42 -9.18
CA LEU A 78 8.58 5.15 -9.26
C LEU A 78 9.55 4.53 -10.29
N GLU A 79 9.63 3.21 -10.38
CA GLU A 79 10.40 2.50 -11.40
C GLU A 79 9.88 2.80 -12.81
N VAL A 80 8.56 2.75 -13.01
CA VAL A 80 7.93 3.11 -14.30
C VAL A 80 8.21 4.58 -14.64
N ARG A 81 8.19 5.48 -13.66
CA ARG A 81 8.53 6.90 -13.88
C ARG A 81 10.00 7.08 -14.28
N SER A 82 10.91 6.41 -13.58
CA SER A 82 12.35 6.39 -13.87
C SER A 82 12.62 5.88 -15.30
N GLU A 83 11.96 4.79 -15.70
CA GLU A 83 12.03 4.25 -17.05
C GLU A 83 11.51 5.24 -18.10
N ASN A 84 10.33 5.83 -17.87
CA ASN A 84 9.76 6.83 -18.79
C ASN A 84 10.70 8.04 -18.99
N LEU A 85 11.31 8.52 -17.90
CA LEU A 85 12.25 9.64 -17.94
C LEU A 85 13.50 9.30 -18.75
N LYS A 86 14.03 8.07 -18.58
CA LYS A 86 15.16 7.54 -19.34
C LYS A 86 14.83 7.38 -20.83
N HIS A 87 13.65 6.87 -21.16
CA HIS A 87 13.18 6.72 -22.55
C HIS A 87 12.97 8.07 -23.25
N GLN A 88 12.47 9.09 -22.53
CA GLN A 88 12.40 10.44 -23.05
C GLN A 88 13.79 11.05 -23.29
N ASN A 89 14.76 10.82 -22.40
CA ASN A 89 16.12 11.30 -22.59
C ASN A 89 16.80 10.65 -23.81
N SER A 90 16.71 9.32 -23.92
CA SER A 90 17.30 8.58 -25.06
C SER A 90 16.75 9.05 -26.42
N ARG A 91 15.43 9.24 -26.52
CA ARG A 91 14.82 9.80 -27.74
C ARG A 91 15.34 11.19 -28.03
N ARG A 92 15.41 12.08 -27.04
CA ARG A 92 15.94 13.42 -27.24
C ARG A 92 17.40 13.40 -27.69
N GLU A 93 18.25 12.56 -27.11
CA GLU A 93 19.65 12.43 -27.56
C GLU A 93 19.74 11.93 -29.00
N GLN A 94 18.83 11.06 -29.43
CA GLN A 94 18.75 10.60 -30.82
C GLN A 94 18.32 11.73 -31.77
N PHE A 95 17.40 12.60 -31.37
CA PHE A 95 16.93 13.73 -32.20
C PHE A 95 17.83 14.97 -32.11
N SER A 96 18.48 15.22 -30.98
CA SER A 96 19.39 16.38 -30.78
C SER A 96 20.74 16.17 -31.44
N ARG A 97 21.20 14.91 -31.57
CA ARG A 97 22.39 14.57 -32.37
C ARG A 97 22.20 14.81 -33.87
N VAL A 98 20.95 14.98 -34.34
CA VAL A 98 20.60 15.15 -35.76
C VAL A 98 20.22 16.59 -36.09
N ALA A 99 20.58 17.60 -35.27
CA ALA A 99 20.53 18.98 -35.74
C ALA A 99 21.49 19.10 -36.93
N PRO A 100 21.00 19.20 -38.19
CA PRO A 100 21.88 19.41 -39.30
C PRO A 100 22.39 20.84 -39.11
N VAL A 101 23.71 20.98 -39.01
CA VAL A 101 24.37 22.18 -39.46
C VAL A 101 23.99 22.30 -40.94
N VAL A 102 22.90 22.99 -41.25
CA VAL A 102 22.62 23.45 -42.61
C VAL A 102 23.68 24.52 -42.87
N LYS A 103 24.87 24.08 -43.26
CA LYS A 103 25.98 24.97 -43.61
C LYS A 103 25.87 25.50 -45.02
N GLU A 104 24.93 25.01 -45.82
CA GLU A 104 24.87 25.36 -47.23
C GLU A 104 23.40 25.51 -47.64
N VAL A 105 22.96 26.75 -47.77
CA VAL A 105 21.87 27.10 -48.67
C VAL A 105 22.45 26.96 -50.08
N PRO A 106 21.96 26.05 -50.95
CA PRO A 106 22.34 26.10 -52.36
C PRO A 106 21.62 27.30 -52.96
N THR A 107 22.35 28.40 -53.11
CA THR A 107 21.90 29.57 -53.86
C THR A 107 21.73 29.18 -55.32
N LEU A 108 20.54 28.72 -55.70
CA LEU A 108 20.11 28.49 -57.09
C LEU A 108 19.24 29.64 -57.59
N LEU A 109 19.68 30.88 -57.42
CA LEU A 109 19.18 32.01 -58.19
C LEU A 109 20.37 32.85 -58.63
N GLN A 110 20.81 32.57 -59.84
CA GLN A 110 21.77 33.38 -60.57
C GLN A 110 21.11 34.73 -60.88
N GLN A 111 21.84 35.79 -60.49
CA GLN A 111 21.94 37.08 -61.17
C GLN A 111 20.70 37.98 -61.10
N ASP A 112 20.68 38.88 -60.13
CA ASP A 112 20.77 40.31 -60.44
C ASP A 112 21.16 41.16 -59.22
N ASP A 113 21.84 42.23 -59.56
CA ASP A 113 22.62 43.20 -58.77
C ASP A 113 21.80 43.98 -57.72
N VAL A 114 22.04 43.76 -56.42
CA VAL A 114 21.95 44.79 -55.36
C VAL A 114 22.83 44.38 -54.17
N THR A 115 23.83 45.18 -53.83
CA THR A 115 24.62 45.03 -52.59
C THR A 115 23.77 45.41 -51.38
N ILE A 116 23.19 44.42 -50.70
CA ILE A 116 22.58 44.60 -49.38
C ILE A 116 23.65 44.39 -48.32
N ASP A 117 24.03 45.50 -47.67
CA ASP A 117 24.86 45.57 -46.47
C ASP A 117 24.22 44.74 -45.34
N PHE A 118 24.75 43.55 -45.08
CA PHE A 118 24.30 42.64 -44.04
C PHE A 118 25.26 42.68 -42.84
N GLY A 119 25.13 43.72 -42.03
CA GLY A 119 25.76 43.83 -40.70
C GLY A 119 25.16 42.88 -39.64
N GLU A 120 24.70 41.69 -40.04
CA GLU A 120 23.79 40.86 -39.25
C GLU A 120 24.35 39.43 -39.02
N SER A 121 25.65 39.34 -38.72
CA SER A 121 26.28 38.08 -38.26
C SER A 121 26.19 37.88 -36.73
N THR A 122 25.78 38.89 -35.97
CA THR A 122 25.68 38.82 -34.50
C THR A 122 24.31 38.34 -34.00
N SER A 123 23.21 38.61 -34.72
CA SER A 123 21.84 38.26 -34.27
C SER A 123 21.56 36.74 -34.29
N LEU A 124 22.11 36.01 -35.27
CA LEU A 124 21.97 34.55 -35.37
C LEU A 124 22.72 33.80 -34.26
N GLN A 125 23.81 34.36 -33.74
CA GLN A 125 24.60 33.74 -32.67
C GLN A 125 23.92 33.92 -31.30
N THR A 126 23.25 35.05 -31.07
CA THR A 126 22.44 35.28 -29.86
C THR A 126 21.21 34.37 -29.80
N GLN A 127 20.59 34.06 -30.95
CA GLN A 127 19.41 33.18 -31.00
C GLN A 127 19.76 31.70 -30.77
N GLN A 128 20.96 31.24 -31.15
CA GLN A 128 21.43 29.89 -30.83
C GLN A 128 21.80 29.70 -29.35
N PHE A 129 22.25 30.76 -28.66
CA PHE A 129 22.56 30.69 -27.23
C PHE A 129 21.29 30.60 -26.36
N ALA A 130 20.24 31.35 -26.71
CA ALA A 130 18.98 31.34 -25.96
C ALA A 130 18.27 29.96 -25.99
N MET A 131 18.35 29.22 -27.10
CA MET A 131 17.79 27.86 -27.19
C MET A 131 18.63 26.81 -26.45
N ARG A 132 19.95 27.05 -26.28
CA ARG A 132 20.83 26.18 -25.50
C ARG A 132 20.54 26.30 -24.00
N ASP A 133 20.34 27.52 -23.52
CA ASP A 133 20.09 27.80 -22.10
C ASP A 133 18.76 27.17 -21.60
N ASP A 134 17.71 27.26 -22.43
CA ASP A 134 16.42 26.60 -22.15
C ASP A 134 16.54 25.06 -22.15
N SER A 135 17.43 24.51 -22.98
CA SER A 135 17.67 23.07 -23.04
C SER A 135 18.45 22.55 -21.82
N ASP A 136 19.40 23.34 -21.28
CA ASP A 136 20.22 22.96 -20.13
C ASP A 136 19.41 23.00 -18.82
N SER A 137 18.56 24.02 -18.64
CA SER A 137 17.70 24.12 -17.44
C SER A 137 16.77 22.91 -17.28
N TYR A 138 16.17 22.45 -18.39
CA TYR A 138 15.27 21.30 -18.40
C TYR A 138 16.02 19.96 -18.20
N VAL A 139 17.26 19.84 -18.70
CA VAL A 139 18.12 18.66 -18.42
C VAL A 139 18.43 18.58 -16.92
N GLN A 140 18.74 19.72 -16.30
CA GLN A 140 19.07 19.82 -14.87
C GLN A 140 17.88 19.41 -13.98
N GLN A 141 16.69 19.96 -14.25
CA GLN A 141 15.48 19.65 -13.48
C GLN A 141 15.09 18.15 -13.57
N ARG A 142 15.37 17.52 -14.71
CA ARG A 142 15.16 16.07 -14.86
C ARG A 142 16.19 15.23 -14.11
N ALA A 143 17.46 15.62 -14.14
CA ALA A 143 18.50 14.94 -13.37
C ALA A 143 18.16 14.97 -11.87
N GLU A 144 17.69 16.11 -11.38
CA GLU A 144 17.19 16.27 -10.01
C GLU A 144 15.97 15.37 -9.74
N THR A 145 14.99 15.36 -10.65
CA THR A 145 13.81 14.49 -10.51
C THR A 145 14.20 13.01 -10.44
N MET A 146 15.12 12.56 -11.30
CA MET A 146 15.64 11.19 -11.28
C MET A 146 16.32 10.86 -9.95
N HIS A 147 17.17 11.77 -9.47
CA HIS A 147 17.86 11.61 -8.19
C HIS A 147 16.88 11.50 -7.02
N ASN A 148 15.83 12.33 -7.01
CA ASN A 148 14.78 12.28 -5.99
C ASN A 148 14.01 10.95 -6.01
N ILE A 149 13.73 10.41 -7.20
CA ILE A 149 13.10 9.09 -7.36
C ILE A 149 14.00 8.00 -6.79
N GLU A 150 15.29 7.99 -7.15
CA GLU A 150 16.27 7.01 -6.67
C GLU A 150 16.41 7.06 -5.14
N SER A 151 16.52 8.27 -4.58
CA SER A 151 16.56 8.47 -3.12
C SER A 151 15.31 7.90 -2.43
N THR A 152 14.12 8.14 -3.00
CA THR A 152 12.85 7.63 -2.45
C THR A 152 12.78 6.09 -2.52
N ILE A 153 13.30 5.49 -3.59
CA ILE A 153 13.39 4.02 -3.72
C ILE A 153 14.31 3.42 -2.65
N VAL A 154 15.44 4.07 -2.36
CA VAL A 154 16.38 3.64 -1.32
C VAL A 154 15.73 3.72 0.07
N GLU A 155 15.02 4.80 0.37
CA GLU A 155 14.29 4.96 1.63
C GLU A 155 13.18 3.92 1.81
N LEU A 156 12.43 3.61 0.73
CA LEU A 156 11.48 2.48 0.73
C LEU A 156 12.17 1.16 1.06
N GLY A 157 13.41 0.97 0.59
CA GLY A 157 14.28 -0.13 1.00
C GLY A 157 14.51 -0.20 2.51
N GLY A 158 14.73 0.94 3.15
CA GLY A 158 14.84 1.04 4.62
C GLY A 158 13.55 0.62 5.33
N ILE A 159 12.38 1.04 4.82
CA ILE A 159 11.07 0.60 5.34
C ILE A 159 10.91 -0.92 5.20
N PHE A 160 11.29 -1.50 4.06
CA PHE A 160 11.24 -2.96 3.86
C PHE A 160 12.17 -3.70 4.83
N GLN A 161 13.36 -3.18 5.09
CA GLN A 161 14.29 -3.79 6.04
C GLN A 161 13.73 -3.76 7.46
N GLN A 162 13.11 -2.65 7.86
CA GLN A 162 12.46 -2.53 9.16
C GLN A 162 11.24 -3.46 9.27
N LEU A 163 10.41 -3.55 8.22
CA LEU A 163 9.28 -4.49 8.17
C LEU A 163 9.76 -5.94 8.22
N ALA A 164 10.82 -6.30 7.50
CA ALA A 164 11.38 -7.65 7.52
C ALA A 164 11.90 -8.03 8.90
N HIS A 165 12.55 -7.10 9.61
CA HIS A 165 12.95 -7.32 11.00
C HIS A 165 11.74 -7.52 11.90
N MET A 166 10.73 -6.65 11.77
CA MET A 166 9.55 -6.64 12.63
C MET A 166 8.62 -7.86 12.40
N VAL A 167 8.61 -8.42 11.19
CA VAL A 167 7.91 -9.67 10.85
C VAL A 167 8.64 -10.87 11.43
N LYS A 168 9.99 -10.91 11.35
CA LYS A 168 10.80 -12.00 11.89
C LYS A 168 10.66 -12.15 13.41
N GLU A 169 10.55 -11.04 14.14
CA GLU A 169 10.29 -11.05 15.59
C GLU A 169 8.87 -11.49 15.96
N GLN A 170 7.90 -11.33 15.05
CA GLN A 170 6.49 -11.67 15.29
C GLN A 170 6.11 -13.09 14.83
N ASP A 171 6.96 -13.79 14.08
CA ASP A 171 6.73 -15.17 13.64
C ASP A 171 6.59 -16.15 14.83
N GLU A 172 7.26 -15.87 15.96
CA GLU A 172 7.09 -16.59 17.23
C GLU A 172 5.71 -16.38 17.90
N ALA A 173 5.00 -15.29 17.55
CA ALA A 173 3.67 -15.00 18.07
C ALA A 173 2.55 -15.64 17.22
N ILE A 174 2.79 -15.88 15.93
CA ILE A 174 1.82 -16.54 15.02
C ILE A 174 1.57 -17.99 15.45
N GLY A 175 2.62 -18.72 15.88
CA GLY A 175 2.45 -20.06 16.46
C GLY A 175 1.56 -20.12 17.71
N ARG A 176 1.22 -18.96 18.31
CA ARG A 176 0.30 -18.84 19.45
C ARG A 176 -1.12 -18.44 19.06
N ILE A 177 -1.36 -17.98 17.83
CA ILE A 177 -2.73 -17.73 17.33
C ILE A 177 -3.46 -19.07 17.14
N ASP A 178 -2.81 -20.08 16.56
CA ASP A 178 -3.36 -21.43 16.47
C ASP A 178 -3.69 -22.00 17.86
N ALA A 179 -2.82 -21.73 18.86
CA ALA A 179 -3.08 -22.12 20.25
C ALA A 179 -4.31 -21.42 20.85
N ASN A 180 -4.53 -20.14 20.54
CA ASN A 180 -5.70 -19.40 21.02
C ASN A 180 -7.00 -19.82 20.32
N ILE A 181 -6.93 -20.20 19.03
CA ILE A 181 -8.07 -20.77 18.30
C ILE A 181 -8.45 -22.12 18.91
N GLN A 182 -7.47 -22.98 19.20
CA GLN A 182 -7.70 -24.24 19.91
C GLN A 182 -8.26 -24.02 21.33
N GLU A 183 -7.77 -23.02 22.06
CA GLU A 183 -8.31 -22.68 23.38
C GLU A 183 -9.75 -22.18 23.28
N ALA A 184 -10.07 -21.35 22.29
CA ALA A 184 -11.44 -20.89 22.04
C ALA A 184 -12.36 -22.06 21.66
N GLU A 185 -11.91 -22.97 20.81
CA GLU A 185 -12.62 -24.19 20.43
C GLU A 185 -12.89 -25.08 21.66
N MET A 186 -11.88 -25.33 22.49
CA MET A 186 -12.03 -26.10 23.73
C MET A 186 -13.01 -25.45 24.70
N ASN A 187 -12.98 -24.12 24.84
CA ASN A 187 -13.91 -23.39 25.72
C ASN A 187 -15.36 -23.46 25.21
N VAL A 188 -15.57 -23.36 23.89
CA VAL A 188 -16.89 -23.52 23.26
C VAL A 188 -17.41 -24.94 23.45
N GLU A 189 -16.57 -25.95 23.25
CA GLU A 189 -16.93 -27.35 23.42
C GLU A 189 -17.24 -27.68 24.90
N ALA A 190 -16.48 -27.12 25.84
CA ALA A 190 -16.74 -27.24 27.28
C ALA A 190 -18.07 -26.58 27.67
N GLY A 191 -18.36 -25.38 27.17
CA GLY A 191 -19.64 -24.71 27.36
C GLY A 191 -20.81 -25.52 26.79
N HIS A 192 -20.64 -26.11 25.62
CA HIS A 192 -21.64 -26.98 25.00
C HIS A 192 -21.92 -28.23 25.83
N ARG A 193 -20.87 -28.88 26.37
CA ARG A 193 -21.00 -30.04 27.27
C ARG A 193 -21.78 -29.72 28.54
N GLU A 194 -21.51 -28.58 29.18
CA GLU A 194 -22.24 -28.18 30.39
C GLU A 194 -23.72 -27.87 30.11
N ILE A 195 -24.04 -27.23 28.97
CA ILE A 195 -25.44 -26.99 28.57
C ILE A 195 -26.18 -28.32 28.34
N LEU A 196 -25.55 -29.28 27.66
CA LEU A 196 -26.10 -30.63 27.44
C LEU A 196 -26.35 -31.37 28.76
N LYS A 197 -25.40 -31.30 29.69
CA LYS A 197 -25.51 -31.91 31.02
C LYS A 197 -26.67 -31.32 31.82
N TYR A 198 -26.82 -29.99 31.81
CA TYR A 198 -27.95 -29.32 32.45
C TYR A 198 -29.28 -29.74 31.79
N PHE A 199 -29.34 -29.78 30.46
CA PHE A 199 -30.54 -30.20 29.73
C PHE A 199 -30.98 -31.65 30.08
N GLN A 200 -30.03 -32.58 30.19
CA GLN A 200 -30.30 -33.95 30.62
C GLN A 200 -30.79 -34.01 32.07
N SER A 201 -30.17 -33.25 32.98
CA SER A 201 -30.58 -33.22 34.40
C SER A 201 -32.01 -32.68 34.59
N VAL A 202 -32.40 -31.65 33.83
CA VAL A 202 -33.76 -31.08 33.84
C VAL A 202 -34.78 -32.04 33.26
N THR A 203 -34.41 -32.79 32.21
CA THR A 203 -35.30 -33.78 31.58
C THR A 203 -35.53 -34.99 32.50
N GLY A 204 -34.48 -35.47 33.19
CA GLY A 204 -34.57 -36.62 34.10
C GLY A 204 -35.50 -36.38 35.29
N ASN A 205 -35.50 -35.17 35.87
CA ASN A 205 -36.34 -34.86 37.02
C ASN A 205 -37.85 -34.82 36.72
N ARG A 206 -38.26 -34.67 35.45
CA ARG A 206 -39.68 -34.71 35.07
C ARG A 206 -40.31 -36.08 35.37
N ALA A 207 -39.61 -37.17 35.08
CA ALA A 207 -40.11 -38.52 35.34
C ALA A 207 -40.25 -38.80 36.85
N LEU A 208 -39.35 -38.26 37.67
CA LEU A 208 -39.43 -38.36 39.13
C LEU A 208 -40.62 -37.56 39.68
N MET A 209 -40.86 -36.36 39.15
CA MET A 209 -42.02 -35.53 39.50
C MET A 209 -43.35 -36.26 39.21
N PHE A 210 -43.46 -36.91 38.05
CA PHE A 210 -44.65 -37.72 37.70
C PHE A 210 -44.89 -38.87 38.66
N LYS A 211 -43.84 -39.57 39.12
CA LYS A 211 -43.98 -40.67 40.10
C LYS A 211 -44.47 -40.16 41.45
N VAL A 212 -43.91 -39.07 41.95
CA VAL A 212 -44.35 -38.46 43.22
C VAL A 212 -45.80 -37.99 43.14
N PHE A 213 -46.17 -37.34 42.03
CA PHE A 213 -47.55 -36.89 41.80
C PHE A 213 -48.53 -38.07 41.71
N GLY A 214 -48.16 -39.17 41.06
CA GLY A 214 -48.98 -40.38 40.99
C GLY A 214 -49.23 -41.02 42.36
N VAL A 215 -48.22 -41.07 43.22
CA VAL A 215 -48.37 -41.58 44.60
C VAL A 215 -49.33 -40.68 45.40
N LEU A 216 -49.20 -39.35 45.29
CA LEU A 216 -50.10 -38.41 45.95
C LEU A 216 -51.57 -38.59 45.49
N ILE A 217 -51.80 -38.76 44.19
CA ILE A 217 -53.15 -39.03 43.65
C ILE A 217 -53.70 -40.35 44.17
N PHE A 218 -52.89 -41.41 44.21
CA PHE A 218 -53.31 -42.71 44.71
C PHE A 218 -53.77 -42.61 46.18
N PHE A 219 -52.99 -41.95 47.04
CA PHE A 219 -53.36 -41.73 48.44
C PHE A 219 -54.61 -40.86 48.60
N PHE A 220 -54.76 -39.82 47.77
CA PHE A 220 -55.94 -38.96 47.79
C PHE A 220 -57.22 -39.75 47.46
N ILE A 221 -57.19 -40.55 46.39
CA ILE A 221 -58.33 -41.40 46.00
C ILE A 221 -58.63 -42.43 47.09
N PHE A 222 -57.59 -43.09 47.62
CA PHE A 222 -57.76 -44.05 48.71
C PHE A 222 -58.44 -43.41 49.93
N PHE A 223 -58.00 -42.22 50.34
CA PHE A 223 -58.58 -41.51 51.47
C PHE A 223 -60.04 -41.10 51.22
N VAL A 224 -60.37 -40.60 50.03
CA VAL A 224 -61.74 -40.21 49.69
C VAL A 224 -62.68 -41.43 49.61
N VAL A 225 -62.21 -42.57 49.12
CA VAL A 225 -63.05 -43.76 48.92
C VAL A 225 -63.24 -44.58 50.21
N PHE A 226 -62.22 -44.64 51.07
CA PHE A 226 -62.24 -45.49 52.27
C PHE A 226 -62.46 -44.72 53.58
N MET A 227 -62.24 -43.41 53.60
CA MET A 227 -62.27 -42.59 54.83
C MET A 227 -63.38 -41.51 54.81
N ALA A 228 -64.05 -41.30 53.68
CA ALA A 228 -65.32 -40.56 53.58
C ALA A 228 -66.50 -41.54 53.47
#